data_AF-A0A9P8FNC2-F1
#
_entry.id   AF-A0A9P8FNC2-F1
#
_cell.length_a   1.000
_cell.length_b   1.000
_cell.length_c   1.000
_cell.angle_alpha   90.00
_cell.angle_beta   90.00
_cell.angle_gamma   90.00
#
_symmetry.space_group_name_H-M   'P 1'
#
loop_
_entity.id
_entity.type
_entity.pdbx_description
1 polymer ?
#
loop_
_entity_poly.entity_id
_entity_poly.type
_entity_poly.pdbx_seq_one_letter_code
_entity_poly.pdbx_strand_id
1 'polypeptide(L)'
;GYDNAPVSFYQTSIYDHSVFESISKVIQKLLPQLPTLESLLNSLCSTCRIQKAYLFDIITKIYIASDTSPQDTNSYEICSDFIDVVVDIGELYGWARPQQGEKTEFNNHACESMVTMEKKGQNYLYLREMNRYLALVCIMGDDNPMEKKVLIDYNVGVFQEALAKVFGW
;
A
#
# COMPACT_ATOMS: atom_id res chain seq x y z
N GLY A 1 -3.31 -41.21 -7.53
CA GLY A 1 -3.84 -40.01 -6.87
C GLY A 1 -2.69 -39.36 -6.13
N TYR A 2 -2.64 -38.04 -6.04
CA TYR A 2 -1.68 -37.37 -5.17
C TYR A 2 -2.35 -37.24 -3.80
N ASP A 3 -2.20 -38.26 -2.94
CA ASP A 3 -3.00 -38.43 -1.72
C ASP A 3 -2.70 -37.40 -0.61
N ASN A 4 -1.68 -36.54 -0.80
CA ASN A 4 -1.26 -35.50 0.15
C ASN A 4 -1.05 -34.13 -0.54
N ALA A 5 -1.97 -33.71 -1.40
CA ALA A 5 -1.90 -32.36 -1.95
C ALA A 5 -2.06 -31.32 -0.81
N PRO A 6 -1.16 -30.33 -0.67
CA PRO A 6 -1.30 -29.30 0.36
C PRO A 6 -2.50 -28.41 0.03
N VAL A 7 -3.59 -28.58 0.77
CA VAL A 7 -4.81 -27.75 0.64
C VAL A 7 -4.77 -26.66 1.70
N SER A 8 -4.96 -25.41 1.27
CA SER A 8 -5.13 -24.27 2.17
C SER A 8 -6.62 -23.93 2.25
N PHE A 9 -7.12 -23.74 3.47
CA PHE A 9 -8.50 -23.34 3.73
C PHE A 9 -8.52 -21.89 4.23
N TYR A 10 -9.52 -21.14 3.78
CA TYR A 10 -9.73 -19.74 4.14
C TYR A 10 -11.19 -19.54 4.53
N GLN A 11 -11.45 -18.78 5.59
CA GLN A 11 -12.79 -18.37 5.97
C GLN A 11 -13.05 -17.01 5.33
N THR A 12 -14.10 -16.93 4.52
CA THR A 12 -14.36 -15.76 3.68
C THR A 12 -15.83 -15.36 3.75
N SER A 13 -16.09 -14.06 3.85
CA SER A 13 -17.43 -13.46 3.79
C SER A 13 -17.40 -12.20 2.94
N ILE A 14 -18.46 -11.95 2.18
CA ILE A 14 -18.60 -10.70 1.39
C ILE A 14 -19.04 -9.51 2.25
N TYR A 15 -19.40 -9.75 3.51
CA TYR A 15 -19.83 -8.72 4.45
C TYR A 15 -18.69 -8.17 5.30
N ASP A 16 -17.49 -8.72 5.16
CA ASP A 16 -16.26 -8.26 5.80
C ASP A 16 -15.11 -8.25 4.79
N HIS A 17 -13.91 -7.92 5.25
CA HIS A 17 -12.73 -7.79 4.41
C HIS A 17 -12.00 -9.13 4.16
N SER A 18 -12.50 -10.24 4.74
CA SER A 18 -11.80 -11.54 4.76
C SER A 18 -11.67 -12.17 3.37
N VAL A 19 -12.60 -11.91 2.44
CA VAL A 19 -12.52 -12.37 1.05
C VAL A 19 -11.28 -11.79 0.37
N PHE A 20 -11.08 -10.47 0.48
CA PHE A 20 -9.96 -9.80 -0.17
C PHE A 20 -8.62 -10.14 0.50
N GLU A 21 -8.59 -10.26 1.82
CA GLU A 21 -7.40 -10.72 2.55
C GLU A 21 -6.99 -12.13 2.11
N SER A 22 -7.96 -13.05 2.02
CA SER A 22 -7.71 -14.44 1.63
C SER A 22 -7.27 -14.56 0.16
N ILE A 23 -7.89 -13.81 -0.75
CA ILE A 23 -7.47 -13.76 -2.16
C ILE A 23 -6.05 -13.21 -2.27
N SER A 24 -5.69 -12.19 -1.49
CA SER A 24 -4.33 -11.64 -1.47
C SER A 24 -3.27 -12.69 -1.12
N LYS A 25 -3.54 -13.52 -0.11
CA LYS A 25 -2.67 -14.66 0.27
C LYS A 25 -2.58 -15.71 -0.83
N VAL A 26 -3.63 -15.90 -1.63
CA VAL A 26 -3.62 -16.82 -2.78
C VAL A 26 -2.81 -16.24 -3.93
N ILE A 27 -3.01 -14.96 -4.27
CA ILE A 27 -2.29 -14.27 -5.34
C ILE A 27 -0.79 -14.22 -5.06
N GLN A 28 -0.38 -13.99 -3.81
CA GLN A 28 1.03 -14.01 -3.40
C GLN A 28 1.71 -15.33 -3.75
N LYS A 29 1.03 -16.47 -3.60
CA LYS A 29 1.58 -17.80 -3.96
C LYS A 29 1.81 -17.96 -5.47
N LEU A 30 1.17 -17.13 -6.30
CA LEU A 30 1.31 -17.17 -7.76
C LEU A 30 2.43 -16.24 -8.26
N LEU A 31 2.93 -15.33 -7.43
CA LEU A 31 3.93 -14.32 -7.82
C LEU A 31 5.36 -14.86 -7.61
N PRO A 32 6.11 -15.15 -8.67
CA PRO A 32 7.47 -15.68 -8.54
C PRO A 32 8.45 -14.67 -7.93
N GLN A 33 8.17 -13.37 -8.06
CA GLN A 33 9.02 -12.28 -7.57
C GLN A 33 8.70 -11.85 -6.14
N LEU A 34 7.77 -12.54 -5.45
CA LEU A 34 7.35 -12.20 -4.09
C LEU A 34 8.52 -12.02 -3.10
N PRO A 35 9.53 -12.92 -3.03
CA PRO A 35 10.62 -12.78 -2.06
C PRO A 35 11.42 -11.48 -2.23
N THR A 36 11.57 -11.01 -3.48
CA THR A 36 12.24 -9.74 -3.77
C THR A 36 11.41 -8.56 -3.29
N LEU A 37 10.09 -8.58 -3.51
CA LEU A 37 9.17 -7.54 -3.05
C LEU A 37 9.14 -7.47 -1.52
N GLU A 38 9.04 -8.61 -0.83
CA GLU A 38 9.09 -8.68 0.63
C GLU A 38 10.40 -8.13 1.18
N SER A 39 11.54 -8.47 0.54
CA SER A 39 12.84 -7.94 0.96
C SER A 39 12.95 -6.42 0.77
N LEU A 40 12.39 -5.87 -0.30
CA LEU A 40 12.35 -4.42 -0.53
C LEU A 40 11.47 -3.72 0.51
N LEU A 41 10.28 -4.27 0.80
CA LEU A 41 9.38 -3.75 1.83
C LEU A 41 10.03 -3.80 3.22
N ASN A 42 10.69 -4.92 3.57
CA ASN A 42 11.40 -5.05 4.84
C ASN A 42 12.54 -4.01 4.97
N SER A 43 13.29 -3.76 3.89
CA SER A 43 14.35 -2.73 3.88
C SER A 43 13.77 -1.33 4.11
N LEU A 44 12.64 -1.02 3.44
CA LEU A 44 11.94 0.24 3.62
C LEU A 44 11.43 0.38 5.06
N CYS A 45 10.77 -0.65 5.60
CA CYS A 45 10.26 -0.64 6.97
C CYS A 45 11.35 -0.45 8.00
N SER A 46 12.48 -1.15 7.86
CA SER A 46 13.62 -1.04 8.76
C SER A 46 14.25 0.36 8.74
N THR A 47 14.37 0.97 7.56
CA THR A 47 15.00 2.29 7.40
C THR A 47 14.10 3.42 7.87
N CYS A 48 12.80 3.36 7.58
CA CYS A 48 11.83 4.40 7.86
C CYS A 48 11.09 4.24 9.20
N ARG A 49 11.36 3.15 9.95
CA ARG A 49 10.62 2.78 11.18
C ARG A 49 9.11 2.64 10.93
N ILE A 50 8.75 2.06 9.80
CA ILE A 50 7.35 1.71 9.50
C ILE A 50 7.01 0.44 10.28
N GLN A 51 5.85 0.43 10.95
CA GLN A 51 5.38 -0.75 11.70
C GLN A 51 4.84 -1.82 10.76
N LYS A 52 4.09 -1.41 9.73
CA LYS A 52 3.48 -2.31 8.75
C LYS A 52 3.42 -1.68 7.37
N ALA A 53 3.71 -2.43 6.31
CA ALA A 53 3.62 -1.94 4.94
C ALA A 53 2.97 -2.96 4.00
N TYR A 54 2.09 -2.47 3.14
CA TYR A 54 1.38 -3.24 2.13
C TYR A 54 1.50 -2.59 0.76
N LEU A 55 1.66 -3.42 -0.27
CA LEU A 55 1.57 -3.00 -1.66
C LEU A 55 0.23 -3.45 -2.23
N PHE A 56 -0.71 -2.51 -2.37
CA PHE A 56 -2.09 -2.75 -2.80
C PHE A 56 -2.28 -2.51 -4.28
N ASP A 57 -3.13 -3.33 -4.91
CA ASP A 57 -3.89 -2.92 -6.10
C ASP A 57 -5.09 -2.09 -5.65
N ILE A 58 -5.13 -0.83 -6.11
CA ILE A 58 -6.10 0.19 -5.70
C ILE A 58 -7.53 -0.23 -6.03
N ILE A 59 -7.75 -0.88 -7.18
CA ILE A 59 -9.08 -1.20 -7.70
C ILE A 59 -9.66 -2.41 -6.98
N THR A 60 -8.86 -3.47 -6.83
CA THR A 60 -9.33 -4.75 -6.29
C THR A 60 -9.18 -4.87 -4.77
N LYS A 61 -8.46 -3.94 -4.13
CA LYS A 61 -8.06 -3.99 -2.71
C LYS A 61 -7.21 -5.20 -2.33
N ILE A 62 -6.67 -5.90 -3.33
CA ILE A 62 -5.78 -7.04 -3.12
C ILE A 62 -4.38 -6.52 -2.84
N TYR A 63 -3.73 -7.00 -1.78
CA TYR A 63 -2.32 -6.69 -1.53
C TYR A 63 -1.41 -7.75 -2.16
N ILE A 64 -0.56 -7.29 -3.08
CA ILE A 64 0.36 -8.10 -3.88
C ILE A 64 1.56 -8.56 -3.04
N ALA A 65 2.01 -7.72 -2.12
CA ALA A 65 3.09 -8.02 -1.19
C ALA A 65 2.87 -7.28 0.14
N SER A 66 3.42 -7.83 1.21
CA SER A 66 3.45 -7.25 2.55
C SER A 66 4.86 -7.42 3.12
N ASP A 67 5.23 -6.58 4.07
CA ASP A 67 6.40 -6.84 4.89
C ASP A 67 6.19 -8.09 5.78
N THR A 68 7.28 -8.61 6.33
CA THR A 68 7.31 -9.86 7.13
C THR A 68 6.81 -9.74 8.57
N SER A 69 6.44 -8.55 9.04
CA SER A 69 5.82 -8.41 10.36
C SER A 69 4.48 -9.17 10.43
N PRO A 70 4.05 -9.59 11.63
CA PRO A 70 2.81 -10.35 11.81
C PRO A 70 1.64 -9.68 11.10
N GLN A 71 0.91 -10.45 10.31
CA GLN A 71 -0.31 -9.96 9.65
C GLN A 71 -1.42 -9.88 10.68
N ASP A 72 -2.00 -8.69 10.83
CA ASP A 72 -3.19 -8.44 11.64
C ASP A 72 -4.35 -8.03 10.71
N THR A 73 -5.50 -8.68 10.88
CA THR A 73 -6.69 -8.41 10.06
C THR A 73 -7.13 -6.94 10.23
N ASN A 74 -7.02 -6.36 11.42
CA ASN A 74 -7.39 -4.94 11.61
C ASN A 74 -6.50 -3.99 10.81
N SER A 75 -5.21 -4.32 10.67
CA SER A 75 -4.27 -3.50 9.89
C SER A 75 -4.64 -3.50 8.40
N TYR A 76 -5.08 -4.65 7.89
CA TYR A 76 -5.59 -4.76 6.52
C TYR A 76 -6.87 -3.93 6.33
N GLU A 77 -7.84 -4.05 7.23
CA GLU A 77 -9.11 -3.31 7.18
C GLU A 77 -8.86 -1.79 7.13
N ILE A 78 -8.09 -1.27 8.08
CA ILE A 78 -7.78 0.17 8.15
C ILE A 78 -7.06 0.66 6.87
N CYS A 79 -6.12 -0.13 6.34
CA CYS A 79 -5.41 0.25 5.11
C CYS A 79 -6.33 0.20 3.88
N SER A 80 -7.24 -0.78 3.78
CA SER A 80 -8.21 -0.89 2.69
C SER A 80 -9.17 0.29 2.66
N ASP A 81 -9.77 0.61 3.81
CA ASP A 81 -10.69 1.73 3.98
C ASP A 81 -9.98 3.07 3.70
N PHE A 82 -8.71 3.18 4.09
CA PHE A 82 -7.93 4.39 3.82
C PHE A 82 -7.74 4.64 2.31
N ILE A 83 -7.57 3.59 1.50
CA ILE A 83 -7.51 3.74 0.04
C ILE A 83 -8.84 4.29 -0.49
N ASP A 84 -9.99 3.81 -0.01
CA ASP A 84 -11.30 4.34 -0.44
C ASP A 84 -11.43 5.82 -0.09
N VAL A 85 -11.08 6.21 1.13
CA VAL A 85 -11.11 7.63 1.54
C VAL A 85 -10.25 8.51 0.62
N VAL A 86 -9.04 8.06 0.30
CA VAL A 86 -8.13 8.84 -0.58
C VAL A 86 -8.67 8.91 -2.01
N VAL A 87 -9.18 7.80 -2.55
CA VAL A 87 -9.75 7.76 -3.90
C VAL A 87 -11.01 8.63 -3.98
N ASP A 88 -11.95 8.49 -3.04
CA ASP A 88 -13.19 9.26 -3.02
C ASP A 88 -12.93 10.77 -2.89
N ILE A 89 -12.02 11.17 -2.01
CA ILE A 89 -11.60 12.59 -1.90
C ILE A 89 -10.92 13.05 -3.19
N GLY A 90 -10.07 12.21 -3.78
CA GLY A 90 -9.44 12.45 -5.06
C GLY A 90 -10.44 12.64 -6.19
N GLU A 91 -11.53 11.87 -6.22
CA GLU A 91 -12.59 12.01 -7.21
C GLU A 91 -13.42 13.28 -6.99
N LEU A 92 -13.70 13.64 -5.73
CA LEU A 92 -14.46 14.83 -5.38
C LEU A 92 -13.71 16.14 -5.65
N TYR A 93 -12.39 16.16 -5.44
CA TYR A 93 -11.59 17.40 -5.49
C TYR A 93 -10.47 17.40 -6.53
N GLY A 94 -10.19 16.27 -7.18
CA GLY A 94 -9.13 16.12 -8.18
C GLY A 94 -9.52 16.56 -9.59
N TRP A 95 -10.68 17.22 -9.77
CA TRP A 95 -11.06 17.77 -11.07
C TRP A 95 -10.03 18.78 -11.56
N ALA A 96 -9.51 18.55 -12.76
CA ALA A 96 -8.77 19.56 -13.50
C ALA A 96 -9.67 20.79 -13.66
N ARG A 97 -9.27 21.92 -13.06
CA ARG A 97 -9.92 23.21 -13.35
C ARG A 97 -9.97 23.38 -14.87
N PRO A 98 -11.13 23.71 -15.47
CA PRO A 98 -11.19 23.99 -16.90
C PRO A 98 -10.21 25.12 -17.21
N GLN A 99 -9.10 24.78 -17.87
CA GLN A 99 -8.03 25.73 -18.14
C GLN A 99 -8.51 26.77 -19.17
N GLN A 100 -8.61 28.03 -18.74
CA GLN A 100 -8.20 29.11 -19.64
C GLN A 100 -6.69 28.98 -19.82
N GLY A 101 -6.32 28.38 -20.95
CA GLY A 101 -5.00 28.39 -21.58
C GLY A 101 -3.79 28.59 -20.67
N GLU A 102 -3.22 27.50 -20.17
CA GLU A 102 -1.78 27.36 -20.02
C GLU A 102 -1.48 25.89 -19.79
N LYS A 103 -0.62 25.32 -20.65
CA LYS A 103 -0.03 23.99 -20.48
C LYS A 103 0.68 23.97 -19.13
N THR A 104 -0.06 23.65 -18.07
CA THR A 104 0.55 23.37 -16.79
C THR A 104 1.05 21.95 -16.87
N GLU A 105 2.36 21.85 -17.01
CA GLU A 105 3.15 20.68 -16.63
C GLU A 105 2.98 20.42 -15.11
N PHE A 106 1.74 20.22 -14.63
CA PHE A 106 1.49 19.39 -13.44
C PHE A 106 1.71 17.95 -13.88
N ASN A 107 2.96 17.66 -14.16
CA ASN A 107 3.49 16.34 -14.40
C ASN A 107 3.03 15.47 -13.23
N ASN A 108 2.15 14.48 -13.47
CA ASN A 108 1.83 13.34 -12.61
C ASN A 108 2.44 13.43 -11.19
N HIS A 109 1.92 14.32 -10.33
CA HIS A 109 2.30 14.26 -8.93
C HIS A 109 1.62 13.01 -8.40
N ALA A 110 2.41 11.94 -8.26
CA ALA A 110 1.97 10.67 -7.68
C ALA A 110 1.11 10.98 -6.45
N CYS A 111 -0.10 10.43 -6.42
CA CYS A 111 -1.04 10.68 -5.34
C CYS A 111 -0.37 10.28 -4.01
N GLU A 112 -0.17 11.25 -3.12
CA GLU A 112 0.39 11.05 -1.79
C GLU A 112 -0.62 11.56 -0.77
N SER A 113 -0.90 10.75 0.24
CA SER A 113 -1.80 11.11 1.34
C SER A 113 -1.20 10.65 2.66
N MET A 114 -1.31 11.49 3.68
CA MET A 114 -0.90 11.17 5.04
C MET A 114 -1.98 11.62 6.01
N VAL A 115 -2.45 10.70 6.85
CA VAL A 115 -3.51 10.96 7.83
C VAL A 115 -3.07 10.52 9.22
N THR A 116 -3.30 11.38 10.20
CA THR A 116 -3.03 11.10 11.63
C THR A 116 -4.27 10.48 12.28
N MET A 117 -4.10 9.38 13.02
CA MET A 117 -5.19 8.79 13.81
C MET A 117 -5.20 9.36 15.24
N GLU A 118 -6.34 9.88 15.69
CA GLU A 118 -6.45 10.57 17.00
C GLU A 118 -6.61 9.62 18.21
N LYS A 119 -6.99 8.35 18.03
CA LYS A 119 -7.31 7.43 19.15
C LYS A 119 -6.22 6.36 19.36
N LYS A 120 -5.52 6.49 20.52
CA LYS A 120 -4.55 5.55 21.12
C LYS A 120 -3.29 5.27 20.28
N GLY A 121 -2.23 6.04 20.55
CA GLY A 121 -0.96 5.99 19.83
C GLY A 121 -1.04 6.92 18.62
N GLN A 122 -0.05 7.78 18.44
CA GLN A 122 0.03 8.67 17.27
C GLN A 122 0.49 7.82 16.09
N ASN A 123 -0.38 6.94 15.61
CA ASN A 123 -0.13 6.16 14.40
C ASN A 123 -0.54 7.00 13.19
N TYR A 124 0.32 7.02 12.19
CA TYR A 124 0.07 7.75 10.96
C TYR A 124 -0.09 6.76 9.83
N LEU A 125 -1.14 6.96 9.03
CA LEU A 125 -1.32 6.23 7.78
C LEU A 125 -0.67 7.05 6.68
N TYR A 126 0.23 6.40 5.94
CA TYR A 126 0.89 6.97 4.78
C TYR A 126 0.49 6.16 3.55
N LEU A 127 0.01 6.84 2.52
CA LEU A 127 -0.31 6.25 1.24
C LEU A 127 0.47 6.99 0.15
N ARG A 128 1.11 6.22 -0.72
CA ARG A 128 1.74 6.77 -1.91
C ARG A 128 1.52 5.88 -3.12
N GLU A 129 1.11 6.50 -4.22
CA GLU A 129 1.00 5.83 -5.52
C GLU A 129 2.38 5.39 -6.02
N MET A 130 2.50 4.10 -6.35
CA MET A 130 3.70 3.50 -6.93
C MET A 130 3.61 3.48 -8.47
N ASN A 131 2.42 3.17 -8.99
CA ASN A 131 2.05 3.32 -10.40
C ASN A 131 0.52 3.47 -10.50
N ARG A 132 -0.02 3.53 -11.72
CA ARG A 132 -1.47 3.70 -11.99
C ARG A 132 -2.39 2.70 -11.26
N TYR A 133 -1.89 1.51 -10.93
CA TYR A 133 -2.68 0.44 -10.30
C TYR A 133 -2.26 0.17 -8.85
N LEU A 134 -1.01 0.48 -8.50
CA LEU A 134 -0.39 0.08 -7.25
C LEU A 134 -0.20 1.26 -6.30
N ALA A 135 -0.60 1.07 -5.05
CA ALA A 135 -0.33 1.99 -3.96
C ALA A 135 0.45 1.29 -2.84
N LEU A 136 1.45 1.97 -2.31
CA LEU A 136 2.08 1.62 -1.05
C LEU A 136 1.25 2.23 0.08
N VAL A 137 0.83 1.42 1.04
CA VAL A 137 0.15 1.87 2.26
C VAL A 137 0.96 1.42 3.47
N CYS A 138 1.28 2.36 4.35
CA CYS A 138 2.14 2.15 5.50
C CYS A 138 1.47 2.63 6.79
N ILE A 139 1.61 1.83 7.84
CA ILE A 139 1.28 2.21 9.22
C ILE A 139 2.58 2.63 9.90
N MET A 140 2.70 3.91 10.19
CA MET A 140 3.83 4.50 10.91
C MET A 140 3.60 4.41 12.42
N GLY A 141 4.67 4.19 13.18
CA GLY A 141 4.61 4.20 14.64
C GLY A 141 4.72 5.60 15.28
N ASP A 142 4.73 5.62 16.62
CA ASP A 142 4.66 6.80 17.51
C ASP A 142 5.81 7.85 17.39
N ASP A 143 6.77 7.68 16.48
CA ASP A 143 7.77 8.71 16.20
C ASP A 143 7.12 9.81 15.33
N ASN A 144 7.26 11.10 15.69
CA ASN A 144 6.73 12.22 14.91
C ASN A 144 7.17 12.14 13.43
N PRO A 145 6.31 11.67 12.49
CA PRO A 145 6.73 11.39 11.14
C PRO A 145 6.76 12.66 10.30
N MET A 146 6.11 13.75 10.74
CA MET A 146 6.21 15.05 10.05
C MET A 146 7.65 15.58 10.01
N GLU A 147 8.46 15.32 11.04
CA GLU A 147 9.87 15.72 11.05
C GLU A 147 10.72 14.89 10.08
N LYS A 148 10.32 13.64 9.82
CA LYS A 148 11.05 12.68 8.98
C LYS A 148 10.40 12.48 7.61
N LYS A 149 9.33 13.19 7.29
CA LYS A 149 8.54 13.03 6.06
C LYS A 149 9.43 13.08 4.82
N VAL A 150 10.34 14.04 4.74
CA VAL A 150 11.27 14.20 3.62
C VAL A 150 12.14 12.95 3.41
N LEU A 151 12.63 12.35 4.50
CA LEU A 151 13.43 11.12 4.43
C LEU A 151 12.59 9.92 4.01
N ILE A 152 11.35 9.84 4.51
CA ILE A 152 10.41 8.80 4.11
C ILE A 152 10.10 8.93 2.61
N ASP A 153 9.77 10.12 2.14
CA ASP A 153 9.45 10.38 0.73
C ASP A 153 10.61 10.07 -0.21
N TYR A 154 11.85 10.36 0.22
CA TYR A 154 13.04 9.99 -0.51
C TYR A 154 13.21 8.46 -0.59
N ASN A 155 13.13 7.77 0.55
CA ASN A 155 13.27 6.31 0.59
C ASN A 155 12.15 5.59 -0.17
N VAL A 156 10.92 6.11 -0.11
CA VAL A 156 9.79 5.61 -0.90
C VAL A 156 10.00 5.86 -2.39
N GLY A 157 10.61 6.98 -2.78
CA GLY A 157 11.03 7.22 -4.17
C GLY A 157 12.04 6.18 -4.67
N VAL A 158 13.08 5.88 -3.86
CA VAL A 158 14.05 4.82 -4.17
C VAL A 158 13.37 3.44 -4.26
N PHE A 159 12.40 3.17 -3.38
CA PHE A 159 11.60 1.95 -3.43
C PHE A 159 10.75 1.86 -4.70
N GLN A 160 10.13 2.97 -5.13
CA GLN A 160 9.35 3.05 -6.36
C GLN A 160 10.22 2.76 -7.60
N GLU A 161 11.45 3.30 -7.65
CA GLU A 161 12.41 2.98 -8.71
C GLU A 161 12.84 1.51 -8.69
N ALA A 162 12.98 0.91 -7.51
CA ALA A 162 13.29 -0.51 -7.38
C ALA A 162 12.12 -1.38 -7.88
N LEU A 163 10.88 -1.02 -7.54
CA LEU A 163 9.68 -1.69 -8.04
C LEU A 163 9.57 -1.61 -9.57
N ALA A 164 9.90 -0.45 -10.17
CA ALA A 164 9.93 -0.29 -11.63
C ALA A 164 10.85 -1.31 -12.30
N LYS A 165 12.04 -1.51 -11.74
CA LYS A 165 13.03 -2.49 -12.24
C LYS A 165 12.55 -3.94 -12.11
N VAL A 166 11.83 -4.27 -11.04
CA VAL A 166 11.31 -5.63 -10.79
C VAL A 166 10.20 -6.00 -11.77
N PHE A 167 9.29 -5.06 -12.05
CA PHE A 167 8.16 -5.27 -12.94
C PHE A 167 8.42 -4.88 -14.41
N GLY A 168 9.55 -4.21 -14.69
CA GLY A 168 10.01 -3.91 -16.04
C GLY A 168 9.19 -2.82 -16.77
N TRP A 169 8.72 -1.82 -16.04
CA TRP A 169 8.06 -0.63 -16.62
C TRP A 169 8.92 0.62 -16.53
#